data_AF-N6THL9-F1
#
_entry.id   AF-N6THL9-F1
#
_cell.length_a   1.000
_cell.length_b   1.000
_cell.length_c   1.000
_cell.angle_alpha   90.00
_cell.angle_beta   90.00
_cell.angle_gamma   90.00
#
_symmetry.space_group_name_H-M   'P 1'
#
loop_
_entity.id
_entity.type
_entity.pdbx_description
1 polymer ?
#
loop_
_entity_poly.entity_id
_entity_poly.type
_entity_poly.pdbx_seq_one_letter_code
_entity_poly.pdbx_strand_id
1 'polypeptide(L)'
;MPYILVRGNLAAYGQRYPWRVLVSGLKAGDIEQLNRFASGGYCDDSTIVYMQHPCVILTALEVLGYTVVASSSTSVKQDYNEYMWTMRREFAEPDPATISPIKESEKAPLEKGEVYTTMEIPASLLMSSGTYAYVAVKASVHASDSSVFGLNGDEIKALVKRFSDYRKGVINGVLLKACPLDVVNALGQLGYRVVATTGEAEVIWTMQRDL
;
A
#
# COMPACT_ATOMS: atom_id res chain seq x y z
N MET A 1 4.57 17.72 -0.49
CA MET A 1 4.46 16.61 0.48
C MET A 1 4.75 15.32 -0.26
N PRO A 2 5.82 14.61 0.09
CA PRO A 2 6.18 13.35 -0.59
C PRO A 2 5.33 12.17 -0.12
N TYR A 3 4.80 12.23 1.10
CA TYR A 3 3.98 11.18 1.68
C TYR A 3 2.50 11.54 1.62
N ILE A 4 1.69 10.50 1.40
CA ILE A 4 0.23 10.52 1.54
C ILE A 4 -0.21 9.35 2.38
N LEU A 5 -1.39 9.49 3.00
CA LEU A 5 -2.01 8.44 3.78
C LEU A 5 -3.28 7.98 3.08
N VAL A 6 -3.42 6.67 2.91
CA VAL A 6 -4.60 6.03 2.34
C VAL A 6 -5.24 5.17 3.42
N ARG A 7 -6.51 5.39 3.76
CA ARG A 7 -7.27 4.52 4.66
C ARG A 7 -8.48 3.97 3.94
N GLY A 8 -8.75 2.68 4.08
CA GLY A 8 -9.97 2.09 3.52
C GLY A 8 -10.21 0.66 3.97
N ASN A 9 -11.42 0.19 3.72
CA ASN A 9 -11.86 -1.15 4.09
C ASN A 9 -11.65 -2.16 2.93
N LEU A 10 -11.05 -3.32 3.21
CA LEU A 10 -10.88 -4.38 2.19
C LEU A 10 -12.15 -5.19 1.96
N ALA A 11 -12.98 -5.36 3.00
CA ALA A 11 -14.28 -6.02 2.90
C ALA A 11 -15.39 -5.06 3.35
N ALA A 12 -16.47 -5.00 2.57
CA ALA A 12 -17.64 -4.19 2.88
C ALA A 12 -18.62 -4.95 3.78
N TYR A 13 -19.18 -4.27 4.78
CA TYR A 13 -20.22 -4.83 5.66
C TYR A 13 -21.66 -4.57 5.19
N GLY A 14 -21.85 -3.86 4.06
CA GLY A 14 -23.19 -3.48 3.59
C GLY A 14 -23.26 -3.14 2.09
N GLN A 15 -24.48 -3.18 1.55
CA GLN A 15 -24.76 -3.07 0.10
C GLN A 15 -24.91 -1.62 -0.41
N ARG A 16 -25.10 -0.63 0.47
CA ARG A 16 -25.58 0.71 0.05
C ARG A 16 -24.46 1.64 -0.42
N TYR A 17 -23.28 1.57 0.19
CA TYR A 17 -22.03 2.26 -0.23
C TYR A 17 -20.85 1.42 0.24
N PRO A 18 -20.38 0.41 -0.53
CA PRO A 18 -19.47 -0.59 0.01
C PRO A 18 -18.09 -0.01 0.38
N TRP A 19 -17.69 1.10 -0.25
CA TRP A 19 -16.32 1.62 -0.17
C TRP A 19 -16.27 3.09 0.18
N ARG A 20 -15.38 3.40 1.11
CA ARG A 20 -14.89 4.73 1.39
C ARG A 20 -13.39 4.65 1.59
N VAL A 21 -12.64 5.14 0.62
CA VAL A 21 -11.18 5.29 0.73
C VAL A 21 -10.87 6.73 0.98
N LEU A 22 -10.28 7.02 2.13
CA LEU A 22 -9.80 8.33 2.50
C LEU A 22 -8.35 8.47 2.02
N VAL A 23 -8.05 9.53 1.27
CA VAL A 23 -6.69 9.86 0.86
C VAL A 23 -6.34 11.24 1.36
N SER A 24 -5.36 11.32 2.25
CA SER A 24 -4.88 12.56 2.87
C SER A 24 -3.55 13.01 2.28
N GLY A 25 -3.42 14.31 2.01
CA GLY A 25 -2.17 14.94 1.59
C GLY A 25 -1.94 15.01 0.07
N LEU A 26 -2.95 14.72 -0.75
CA LEU A 26 -2.86 14.87 -2.21
C LEU A 26 -2.73 16.34 -2.63
N LYS A 27 -1.94 16.60 -3.67
CA LYS A 27 -1.87 17.91 -4.32
C LYS A 27 -3.04 18.09 -5.29
N ALA A 28 -3.45 19.33 -5.54
CA ALA A 28 -4.57 19.65 -6.44
C ALA A 28 -4.49 18.97 -7.82
N GLY A 29 -3.33 18.99 -8.48
CA GLY A 29 -3.15 18.33 -9.77
C GLY A 29 -3.25 16.79 -9.73
N ASP A 30 -2.88 16.17 -8.60
CA ASP A 30 -3.06 14.72 -8.40
C ASP A 30 -4.56 14.41 -8.18
N ILE A 31 -5.29 15.30 -7.47
CA ILE A 31 -6.74 15.18 -7.26
C ILE A 31 -7.51 15.27 -8.58
N GLU A 32 -7.13 16.20 -9.46
CA GLU A 32 -7.75 16.36 -10.78
C GLU A 32 -7.65 15.09 -11.62
N GLN A 33 -6.51 14.42 -11.60
CA GLN A 33 -6.32 13.14 -12.31
C GLN A 33 -7.17 11.99 -11.74
N LEU A 34 -7.54 12.08 -10.46
CA LEU A 34 -8.39 11.10 -9.78
C LEU A 34 -9.89 11.41 -9.90
N ASN A 35 -10.30 12.53 -10.53
CA ASN A 35 -11.72 12.89 -10.73
C ASN A 35 -12.53 11.87 -11.54
N ARG A 36 -11.85 10.94 -12.22
CA ARG A 36 -12.51 9.77 -12.86
C ARG A 36 -13.20 8.84 -11.86
N PHE A 37 -12.80 8.86 -10.59
CA PHE A 37 -13.43 8.08 -9.55
C PHE A 37 -14.53 8.91 -8.87
N ALA A 38 -15.66 8.27 -8.57
CA ALA A 38 -16.70 8.89 -7.78
C ALA A 38 -16.13 9.32 -6.41
N SER A 39 -16.36 10.58 -6.05
CA SER A 39 -15.84 11.18 -4.81
C SER A 39 -16.99 11.55 -3.87
N GLY A 40 -16.78 11.32 -2.59
CA GLY A 40 -17.62 11.82 -1.50
C GLY A 40 -17.29 13.25 -1.08
N GLY A 41 -16.32 13.89 -1.74
CA GLY A 41 -15.78 15.19 -1.36
C GLY A 41 -14.75 15.10 -0.24
N TYR A 42 -14.40 16.26 0.30
CA TYR A 42 -13.49 16.40 1.43
C TYR A 42 -14.21 16.05 2.74
N CYS A 43 -13.57 15.24 3.59
CA CYS A 43 -14.03 15.02 4.96
C CYS A 43 -13.34 15.93 5.98
N ASP A 44 -12.20 16.52 5.60
CA ASP A 44 -11.45 17.55 6.31
C ASP A 44 -10.61 18.36 5.29
N ASP A 45 -9.81 19.31 5.76
CA ASP A 45 -9.03 20.23 4.91
C ASP A 45 -7.99 19.54 4.01
N SER A 46 -7.61 18.31 4.31
CA SER A 46 -6.49 17.59 3.68
C SER A 46 -6.87 16.24 3.07
N THR A 47 -8.09 15.76 3.35
CA THR A 47 -8.49 14.38 3.08
C THR A 47 -9.73 14.33 2.20
N ILE A 48 -9.57 13.70 1.03
CA ILE A 48 -10.66 13.44 0.09
C ILE A 48 -11.14 11.99 0.20
N VAL A 49 -12.44 11.78 0.03
CA VAL A 49 -13.08 10.47 0.07
C VAL A 49 -13.35 9.97 -1.35
N TYR A 50 -12.82 8.81 -1.72
CA TYR A 50 -13.14 8.11 -2.96
C TYR A 50 -14.06 6.91 -2.70
N MET A 51 -15.09 6.76 -3.52
CA MET A 51 -16.10 5.69 -3.42
C MET A 51 -15.67 4.45 -4.21
N GLN A 52 -14.44 3.98 -3.95
CA GLN A 52 -13.86 2.87 -4.69
C GLN A 52 -12.98 1.98 -3.79
N HIS A 53 -12.78 0.71 -4.19
CA HIS A 53 -12.01 -0.27 -3.42
C HIS A 53 -10.54 0.17 -3.22
N PRO A 54 -9.94 -0.07 -2.02
CA PRO A 54 -8.58 0.35 -1.71
C PRO A 54 -7.53 -0.04 -2.76
N CYS A 55 -7.49 -1.30 -3.20
CA CYS A 55 -6.49 -1.75 -4.19
C CYS A 55 -6.57 -0.99 -5.52
N VAL A 56 -7.75 -0.51 -5.92
CA VAL A 56 -7.90 0.30 -7.14
C VAL A 56 -7.34 1.71 -6.93
N ILE A 57 -7.57 2.31 -5.76
CA ILE A 57 -7.01 3.62 -5.43
C ILE A 57 -5.49 3.54 -5.27
N LEU A 58 -4.96 2.52 -4.59
CA LEU A 58 -3.50 2.29 -4.49
C LEU A 58 -2.86 2.16 -5.88
N THR A 59 -3.45 1.35 -6.76
CA THR A 59 -2.98 1.19 -8.15
C THR A 59 -3.07 2.49 -8.95
N ALA A 60 -4.10 3.31 -8.72
CA ALA A 60 -4.20 4.61 -9.39
C ALA A 60 -3.16 5.62 -8.88
N LEU A 61 -2.87 5.61 -7.57
CA LEU A 61 -1.84 6.46 -6.96
C LEU A 61 -0.44 6.06 -7.42
N GLU A 62 -0.22 4.77 -7.70
CA GLU A 62 0.99 4.26 -8.33
C GLU A 62 1.24 4.87 -9.72
N VAL A 63 0.19 4.98 -10.55
CA VAL A 63 0.26 5.67 -11.84
C VAL A 63 0.67 7.14 -11.67
N LEU A 64 0.35 7.75 -10.52
CA LEU A 64 0.74 9.13 -10.17
C LEU A 64 2.14 9.22 -9.52
N GLY A 65 2.84 8.09 -9.42
CA GLY A 65 4.20 7.98 -8.90
C GLY A 65 4.28 7.81 -7.37
N TYR A 66 3.19 7.46 -6.69
CA TYR A 66 3.23 7.11 -5.27
C TYR A 66 3.37 5.60 -5.10
N THR A 67 4.33 5.13 -4.31
CA THR A 67 4.54 3.72 -3.99
C THR A 67 4.16 3.41 -2.55
N VAL A 68 3.63 2.23 -2.27
CA VAL A 68 3.38 1.79 -0.88
C VAL A 68 4.71 1.56 -0.17
N VAL A 69 4.93 2.24 0.96
CA VAL A 69 6.14 2.10 1.79
C VAL A 69 5.86 1.48 3.15
N ALA A 70 4.61 1.52 3.61
CA ALA A 70 4.20 0.89 4.86
C ALA A 70 2.69 0.63 4.86
N SER A 71 2.26 -0.33 5.67
CA SER A 71 0.85 -0.55 6.01
C SER A 71 0.65 -0.72 7.51
N SER A 72 -0.52 -0.37 8.02
CA SER A 72 -0.89 -0.52 9.42
C SER A 72 -2.37 -0.81 9.57
N SER A 73 -2.75 -1.61 10.56
CA SER A 73 -4.14 -1.85 10.97
C SER A 73 -4.60 -0.81 11.98
N THR A 74 -5.88 -0.43 11.96
CA THR A 74 -6.47 0.46 12.98
C THR A 74 -7.06 -0.39 14.11
N SER A 75 -6.67 -0.14 15.36
CA SER A 75 -7.12 -0.93 16.54
C SER A 75 -8.55 -0.61 17.00
N VAL A 76 -9.37 0.02 16.16
CA VAL A 76 -10.72 0.44 16.54
C VAL A 76 -11.65 -0.76 16.44
N LYS A 77 -12.06 -1.30 17.60
CA LYS A 77 -12.83 -2.55 17.78
C LYS A 77 -14.13 -2.67 16.95
N GLN A 78 -14.58 -1.62 16.26
CA GLN A 78 -15.80 -1.62 15.46
C GLN A 78 -15.55 -1.88 13.97
N ASP A 79 -14.30 -1.76 13.48
CA ASP A 79 -13.98 -1.82 12.04
C ASP A 79 -12.72 -2.65 11.73
N TYR A 80 -12.70 -3.95 12.07
CA TYR A 80 -11.58 -4.89 11.82
C TYR A 80 -11.13 -5.04 10.34
N ASN A 81 -11.83 -4.40 9.42
CA ASN A 81 -11.53 -4.43 7.99
C ASN A 81 -10.87 -3.17 7.46
N GLU A 82 -10.64 -2.15 8.30
CA GLU A 82 -9.95 -0.94 7.89
C GLU A 82 -8.45 -1.05 8.06
N TYR A 83 -7.76 -0.65 7.00
CA TYR A 83 -6.31 -0.63 6.94
C TYR A 83 -5.86 0.72 6.42
N MET A 84 -4.65 1.08 6.82
CA MET A 84 -3.97 2.26 6.32
C MET A 84 -2.72 1.86 5.55
N TRP A 85 -2.43 2.62 4.50
CA TRP A 85 -1.21 2.54 3.72
C TRP A 85 -0.56 3.92 3.71
N THR A 86 0.73 3.96 3.97
CA THR A 86 1.55 5.13 3.68
C THR A 86 2.13 4.96 2.30
N MET A 87 1.91 5.94 1.42
CA MET A 87 2.52 5.95 0.10
C MET A 87 3.47 7.13 -0.05
N ARG A 88 4.57 6.93 -0.77
CA ARG A 88 5.62 7.93 -1.00
C ARG A 88 5.79 8.15 -2.49
N ARG A 89 5.81 9.41 -2.92
CA ARG A 89 6.35 9.78 -4.23
C ARG A 89 7.82 10.10 -4.09
N GLU A 90 8.61 9.67 -5.07
CA GLU A 90 10.04 9.96 -5.11
C GLU A 90 10.28 11.47 -5.03
N PHE A 91 11.27 11.85 -4.23
CA PHE A 91 11.67 13.23 -4.05
C PHE A 91 13.19 13.27 -3.84
N ALA A 92 13.83 14.31 -4.33
CA ALA A 92 15.25 14.54 -4.06
C ALA A 92 15.43 14.74 -2.55
N GLU A 93 16.17 13.84 -1.91
CA GLU A 93 16.55 14.01 -0.52
C GLU A 93 17.46 15.23 -0.42
N PRO A 94 17.22 16.14 0.54
CA PRO A 94 18.08 17.29 0.71
C PRO A 94 19.48 16.80 1.06
N ASP A 95 20.49 17.24 0.29
CA ASP A 95 21.87 16.86 0.54
C ASP A 95 22.28 17.39 1.93
N PRO A 96 22.69 16.51 2.86
CA PRO A 96 23.07 16.90 4.21
C PRO A 96 24.23 17.91 4.23
N ALA A 97 25.05 17.97 3.18
CA ALA A 97 26.13 18.96 3.06
C ALA A 97 25.63 20.38 2.69
N THR A 98 24.43 20.51 2.12
CA THR A 98 23.84 21.83 1.78
C THR A 98 22.96 22.39 2.91
N ILE A 99 22.62 21.57 3.90
CA ILE A 99 21.96 22.02 5.13
C ILE A 99 23.02 22.74 5.96
N SER A 100 23.13 24.05 5.77
CA SER A 100 24.00 24.88 6.60
C SER A 100 23.62 24.66 8.07
N PRO A 101 24.55 24.27 8.96
CA PRO A 101 24.25 24.26 10.38
C PRO A 101 23.77 25.67 10.74
N ILE A 102 22.64 25.75 11.46
CA ILE A 102 22.19 26.98 12.10
C ILE A 102 23.42 27.52 12.83
N LYS A 103 23.87 28.73 12.45
CA LYS A 103 25.05 29.36 13.04
C LYS A 103 24.77 29.65 14.52
N GLU A 104 25.01 28.68 15.38
CA GLU A 104 25.35 28.96 16.77
C GLU A 104 26.75 29.55 16.79
N SER A 105 26.84 30.72 17.39
CA SER A 105 28.03 31.53 17.53
C SER A 105 29.22 30.75 18.12
N GLU A 106 30.34 30.81 17.40
CA GLU A 106 31.75 30.63 17.80
C GLU A 106 32.06 29.90 19.12
N LYS A 107 32.79 28.78 18.98
CA LYS A 107 34.12 28.58 19.59
C LYS A 107 34.90 27.43 18.90
N ALA A 108 36.22 27.62 18.80
CA ALA A 108 37.19 26.90 17.95
C ALA A 108 37.74 25.58 18.59
N PRO A 109 38.70 24.83 17.97
CA PRO A 109 38.45 23.45 17.51
C PRO A 109 39.30 22.37 18.22
N LEU A 110 38.91 21.09 18.09
CA LEU A 110 39.81 19.95 18.32
C LEU A 110 39.71 18.91 17.20
N GLU A 111 40.86 18.55 16.64
CA GLU A 111 41.06 17.50 15.65
C GLU A 111 40.83 16.09 16.21
N LYS A 112 40.23 15.19 15.42
CA LYS A 112 40.89 13.97 14.88
C LYS A 112 39.93 13.20 13.98
N GLY A 113 40.48 12.69 12.88
CA GLY A 113 39.75 12.08 11.77
C GLY A 113 39.21 10.68 12.08
N GLU A 114 38.00 10.43 11.59
CA GLU A 114 37.42 9.11 11.41
C GLU A 114 37.06 8.93 9.93
N VAL A 115 37.49 7.80 9.37
CA VAL A 115 37.20 7.40 7.99
C VAL A 115 35.79 6.83 7.98
N TYR A 116 34.83 7.56 7.42
CA TYR A 116 33.49 7.03 7.16
C TYR A 116 33.55 6.15 5.92
N THR A 117 33.41 4.84 6.10
CA THR A 117 33.13 3.92 4.98
C THR A 117 31.70 4.19 4.51
N THR A 118 31.55 4.87 3.38
CA THR A 118 30.28 5.01 2.67
C THR A 118 29.78 3.63 2.29
N MET A 119 28.70 3.18 2.94
CA MET A 119 27.98 1.98 2.52
C MET A 119 27.20 2.36 1.26
N GLU A 120 27.76 2.08 0.09
CA GLU A 120 27.05 2.27 -1.18
C GLU A 120 25.92 1.24 -1.27
N ILE A 121 24.69 1.71 -1.10
CA ILE A 121 23.50 0.90 -1.38
C ILE A 121 23.51 0.62 -2.88
N PRO A 122 23.46 -0.66 -3.31
CA PRO A 122 23.50 -1.01 -4.73
C PRO A 122 22.39 -0.29 -5.50
N ALA A 123 22.75 0.41 -6.58
CA ALA A 123 21.82 1.14 -7.44
C ALA A 123 20.69 0.27 -8.03
N SER A 124 20.80 -1.06 -7.96
CA SER A 124 19.74 -2.01 -8.31
C SER A 124 18.53 -1.97 -7.36
N LEU A 125 18.65 -1.38 -6.16
CA LEU A 125 17.52 -1.06 -5.27
C LEU A 125 16.81 0.25 -5.66
N LEU A 126 17.42 1.09 -6.50
CA LEU A 126 16.95 2.46 -6.76
C LEU A 126 16.04 2.59 -7.99
N MET A 127 15.82 1.54 -8.79
CA MET A 127 15.01 1.67 -10.00
C MET A 127 14.04 0.53 -10.17
N SER A 128 12.77 0.82 -9.87
CA SER A 128 11.66 0.04 -10.40
C SER A 128 10.71 1.00 -11.10
N SER A 129 11.08 1.38 -12.33
CA SER A 129 10.34 2.31 -13.19
C SER A 129 9.07 1.69 -13.81
N GLY A 130 8.48 0.70 -13.14
CA GLY A 130 7.25 0.05 -13.53
C GLY A 130 6.08 0.62 -12.74
N THR A 131 4.95 0.86 -13.39
CA THR A 131 3.70 1.09 -12.68
C THR A 131 3.24 -0.23 -12.09
N TYR A 132 2.90 -0.27 -10.80
CA TYR A 132 2.45 -1.48 -10.11
C TYR A 132 0.91 -1.60 -10.00
N ALA A 133 0.41 -2.83 -10.07
CA ALA A 133 -0.91 -3.19 -9.59
C ALA A 133 -0.84 -3.78 -8.19
N TYR A 134 -1.75 -3.36 -7.31
CA TYR A 134 -1.81 -3.83 -5.92
C TYR A 134 -2.94 -4.82 -5.67
N VAL A 135 -2.63 -5.84 -4.87
CA VAL A 135 -3.61 -6.80 -4.32
C VAL A 135 -3.36 -6.97 -2.82
N ALA A 136 -4.38 -7.49 -2.12
CA ALA A 136 -4.26 -7.79 -0.70
C ALA A 136 -4.70 -9.22 -0.42
N VAL A 137 -3.92 -9.94 0.39
CA VAL A 137 -4.31 -11.22 0.98
C VAL A 137 -4.61 -10.99 2.45
N LYS A 138 -5.79 -11.43 2.91
CA LYS A 138 -6.22 -11.38 4.31
C LYS A 138 -6.45 -12.79 4.84
N ALA A 139 -5.79 -13.12 5.94
CA ALA A 139 -6.01 -14.37 6.66
C ALA A 139 -5.34 -14.34 8.04
N SER A 140 -5.77 -15.22 8.94
CA SER A 140 -4.93 -15.57 10.09
C SER A 140 -3.78 -16.47 9.63
N VAL A 141 -2.59 -16.32 10.22
CA VAL A 141 -1.42 -17.17 9.91
C VAL A 141 -1.72 -18.67 10.14
N HIS A 142 -2.66 -18.98 11.03
CA HIS A 142 -3.08 -20.34 11.36
C HIS A 142 -4.36 -20.78 10.64
N ALA A 143 -4.93 -19.94 9.78
CA ALA A 143 -6.17 -20.26 9.07
C ALA A 143 -5.95 -21.26 7.92
N SER A 144 -6.98 -22.04 7.64
CA SER A 144 -7.05 -22.92 6.46
C SER A 144 -7.74 -22.27 5.26
N ASP A 145 -8.11 -21.00 5.39
CA ASP A 145 -8.76 -20.19 4.36
C ASP A 145 -8.15 -18.79 4.29
N SER A 146 -8.24 -18.18 3.10
CA SER A 146 -7.66 -16.87 2.82
C SER A 146 -8.54 -16.08 1.88
N SER A 147 -8.69 -14.79 2.14
CA SER A 147 -9.40 -13.87 1.26
C SER A 147 -8.41 -13.06 0.42
N VAL A 148 -8.67 -12.95 -0.88
CA VAL A 148 -7.83 -12.17 -1.80
C VAL A 148 -8.66 -11.06 -2.44
N PHE A 149 -8.10 -9.85 -2.49
CA PHE A 149 -8.77 -8.64 -2.98
C PHE A 149 -7.95 -7.94 -4.06
N GLY A 150 -8.62 -7.21 -4.95
CA GLY A 150 -7.98 -6.37 -5.97
C GLY A 150 -7.59 -7.07 -7.28
N LEU A 151 -7.77 -8.39 -7.38
CA LEU A 151 -7.50 -9.13 -8.61
C LEU A 151 -8.52 -8.79 -9.71
N ASN A 152 -8.06 -8.76 -10.96
CA ASN A 152 -8.92 -8.67 -12.13
C ASN A 152 -9.57 -10.02 -12.48
N GLY A 153 -10.49 -10.02 -13.44
CA GLY A 153 -11.25 -11.21 -13.80
C GLY A 153 -10.41 -12.39 -14.31
N ASP A 154 -9.31 -12.12 -15.02
CA ASP A 154 -8.45 -13.17 -15.57
C ASP A 154 -7.47 -13.71 -14.54
N GLU A 155 -6.97 -12.84 -13.66
CA GLU A 155 -6.16 -13.23 -12.50
C GLU A 155 -6.96 -14.10 -11.53
N ILE A 156 -8.23 -13.75 -11.27
CA ILE A 156 -9.12 -14.61 -10.48
C ILE A 156 -9.23 -15.99 -11.14
N LYS A 157 -9.50 -16.06 -12.45
CA LYS A 157 -9.59 -17.35 -13.17
C LYS A 157 -8.28 -18.15 -13.07
N ALA A 158 -7.13 -17.50 -13.18
CA ALA A 158 -5.83 -18.14 -13.08
C ALA A 158 -5.55 -18.67 -11.66
N LEU A 159 -5.89 -17.87 -10.64
CA LEU A 159 -5.69 -18.22 -9.24
C LEU A 159 -6.60 -19.37 -8.82
N VAL A 160 -7.91 -19.29 -9.12
CA VAL A 160 -8.86 -20.34 -8.70
C VAL A 160 -8.61 -21.69 -9.38
N LYS A 161 -7.98 -21.74 -10.56
CA LYS A 161 -7.54 -23.01 -11.16
C LYS A 161 -6.54 -23.78 -10.30
N ARG A 162 -5.84 -23.10 -9.40
CA ARG A 162 -4.84 -23.70 -8.50
C ARG A 162 -5.45 -24.21 -7.20
N PHE A 163 -6.70 -23.86 -6.89
CA PHE A 163 -7.37 -24.21 -5.65
C PHE A 163 -8.71 -24.88 -5.95
N SER A 164 -8.89 -26.11 -5.49
CA SER A 164 -10.06 -26.95 -5.80
C SER A 164 -11.37 -26.40 -5.22
N ASP A 165 -11.31 -25.63 -4.13
CA ASP A 165 -12.45 -25.03 -3.45
C ASP A 165 -12.28 -23.52 -3.29
N TYR A 166 -13.11 -22.74 -3.98
CA TYR A 166 -13.23 -21.29 -3.74
C TYR A 166 -14.69 -20.87 -3.61
N ARG A 167 -14.94 -19.84 -2.81
CA ARG A 167 -16.25 -19.20 -2.70
C ARG A 167 -16.10 -17.73 -3.08
N LYS A 168 -17.02 -17.22 -3.91
CA LYS A 168 -17.27 -15.76 -4.02
C LYS A 168 -18.02 -15.23 -2.78
N GLY A 169 -17.70 -15.75 -1.60
CA GLY A 169 -18.40 -15.48 -0.35
C GLY A 169 -17.99 -14.18 0.33
N VAL A 170 -16.98 -13.49 -0.21
CA VAL A 170 -16.51 -12.20 0.27
C VAL A 170 -16.88 -11.13 -0.76
N ILE A 171 -17.56 -10.08 -0.31
CA ILE A 171 -17.92 -8.95 -1.17
C ILE A 171 -16.63 -8.37 -1.76
N ASN A 172 -16.50 -8.45 -3.09
CA ASN A 172 -15.40 -7.89 -3.88
C ASN A 172 -14.00 -8.49 -3.57
N GLY A 173 -13.98 -9.72 -3.08
CA GLY A 173 -12.79 -10.56 -3.01
C GLY A 173 -13.12 -12.00 -3.39
N VAL A 174 -12.11 -12.86 -3.32
CA VAL A 174 -12.27 -14.31 -3.47
C VAL A 174 -11.83 -14.97 -2.18
N LEU A 175 -12.70 -15.80 -1.60
CA LEU A 175 -12.34 -16.67 -0.48
C LEU A 175 -11.83 -17.99 -1.04
N LEU A 176 -10.58 -18.31 -0.73
CA LEU A 176 -9.90 -19.55 -1.09
C LEU A 176 -9.82 -20.43 0.14
N LYS A 177 -10.14 -21.72 -0.01
CA LYS A 177 -9.98 -22.70 1.06
C LYS A 177 -8.53 -23.22 1.09
N ALA A 178 -7.60 -22.30 1.31
CA ALA A 178 -6.16 -22.56 1.36
C ALA A 178 -5.50 -21.68 2.43
N CYS A 179 -4.40 -22.16 3.00
CA CYS A 179 -3.64 -21.42 4.00
C CYS A 179 -2.99 -20.17 3.37
N PRO A 180 -2.72 -19.10 4.16
CA PRO A 180 -2.19 -17.85 3.61
C PRO A 180 -0.87 -18.00 2.86
N LEU A 181 -0.01 -18.91 3.31
CA LEU A 181 1.29 -19.13 2.68
C LEU A 181 1.15 -19.68 1.25
N ASP A 182 0.24 -20.63 1.04
CA ASP A 182 -0.02 -21.20 -0.29
C ASP A 182 -0.57 -20.13 -1.24
N VAL A 183 -1.46 -19.26 -0.75
CA VAL A 183 -2.06 -18.19 -1.53
C VAL A 183 -1.05 -17.10 -1.89
N VAL A 184 -0.24 -16.65 -0.93
CA VAL A 184 0.84 -15.68 -1.17
C VAL A 184 1.86 -16.24 -2.17
N ASN A 185 2.25 -17.51 -2.04
CA ASN A 185 3.16 -18.16 -2.98
C ASN A 185 2.54 -18.31 -4.38
N ALA A 186 1.25 -18.65 -4.48
CA ALA A 186 0.55 -18.74 -5.75
C ALA A 186 0.49 -17.38 -6.47
N LEU A 187 0.23 -16.29 -5.74
CA LEU A 187 0.32 -14.93 -6.26
C LEU A 187 1.77 -14.56 -6.64
N GLY A 188 2.75 -15.03 -5.87
CA GLY A 188 4.17 -14.98 -6.21
C GLY A 188 4.48 -15.51 -7.60
N GLN A 189 3.92 -16.68 -7.93
CA GLN A 189 4.08 -17.29 -9.25
C GLN A 189 3.30 -16.57 -10.36
N LEU A 190 2.35 -15.70 -10.01
CA LEU A 190 1.69 -14.78 -10.94
C LEU A 190 2.44 -13.45 -11.09
N GLY A 191 3.61 -13.30 -10.46
CA GLY A 191 4.46 -12.12 -10.55
C GLY A 191 4.27 -11.10 -9.43
N TYR A 192 3.41 -11.38 -8.44
CA TYR A 192 3.26 -10.49 -7.29
C TYR A 192 4.39 -10.65 -6.29
N ARG A 193 4.86 -9.56 -5.68
CA ARG A 193 5.76 -9.58 -4.53
C ARG A 193 5.11 -8.92 -3.33
N VAL A 194 5.39 -9.42 -2.12
CA VAL A 194 4.94 -8.78 -0.87
C VAL A 194 5.72 -7.48 -0.67
N VAL A 195 5.03 -6.38 -0.36
CA VAL A 195 5.65 -5.07 -0.09
C VAL A 195 5.32 -4.49 1.26
N ALA A 196 4.21 -4.90 1.86
CA ALA A 196 3.89 -4.54 3.24
C ALA A 196 3.08 -5.66 3.90
N THR A 197 3.27 -5.85 5.20
CA THR A 197 2.53 -6.80 6.02
C THR A 197 2.07 -6.11 7.30
N THR A 198 0.80 -6.27 7.66
CA THR A 198 0.24 -5.67 8.89
C THR A 198 -0.84 -6.55 9.49
N GLY A 199 -1.03 -6.47 10.80
CA GLY A 199 -2.07 -7.18 11.53
C GLY A 199 -1.51 -8.12 12.59
N GLU A 200 -2.38 -8.59 13.48
CA GLU A 200 -2.02 -9.48 14.60
C GLU A 200 -2.77 -10.81 14.48
N ALA A 201 -4.06 -10.85 14.81
CA ALA A 201 -4.88 -12.06 14.69
C ALA A 201 -5.24 -12.38 13.23
N GLU A 202 -5.64 -11.34 12.49
CA GLU A 202 -5.78 -11.37 11.03
C GLU A 202 -4.66 -10.51 10.44
N VAL A 203 -3.94 -11.07 9.47
CA VAL A 203 -2.81 -10.44 8.81
C VAL A 203 -3.18 -10.10 7.37
N ILE A 204 -2.73 -8.92 6.92
CA ILE A 204 -2.80 -8.45 5.54
C ILE A 204 -1.41 -8.48 4.94
N TRP A 205 -1.27 -9.19 3.83
CA TRP A 205 -0.13 -9.06 2.92
C TRP A 205 -0.55 -8.20 1.74
N THR A 206 0.00 -6.98 1.69
CA THR A 206 -0.12 -6.12 0.50
C THR A 206 0.93 -6.56 -0.50
N MET A 207 0.49 -6.95 -1.68
CA MET A 207 1.38 -7.41 -2.75
C MET A 207 1.25 -6.53 -3.98
N GLN A 208 2.33 -6.41 -4.74
CA GLN A 208 2.36 -5.62 -5.97
C GLN A 208 2.96 -6.42 -7.13
N ARG A 209 2.53 -6.13 -8.36
CA ARG A 209 3.05 -6.74 -9.59
C ARG A 209 3.24 -5.64 -10.65
N ASP A 210 4.30 -5.72 -11.44
CA ASP A 210 4.51 -4.81 -12.57
C ASP A 210 3.34 -4.93 -13.58
N LEU A 211 2.84 -3.78 -14.05
CA LEU A 211 1.80 -3.67 -15.09
C LEU A 211 2.36 -3.81 -16.50
#